data_AF-A0A4Y7Q151-F1
#
_entry.id   AF-A0A4Y7Q151-F1
#
_cell.length_a   1.000
_cell.length_b   1.000
_cell.length_c   1.000
_cell.angle_alpha   90.00
_cell.angle_beta   90.00
_cell.angle_gamma   90.00
#
_symmetry.space_group_name_H-M   'P 1'
#
loop_
_entity.id
_entity.type
_entity.pdbx_description
1 polymer ?
#
loop_
_entity_poly.entity_id
_entity_poly.type
_entity_poly.pdbx_seq_one_letter_code
_entity_poly.pdbx_strand_id
1 'polypeptide(L)'
;MESTRSPGGHRAWSISRLDNDKYTIRNIGTNHYAASPSFPKVEGNIITTQNLQQWDIRETGVKGKYVIYTTAADIDLFWGLANGQLETPISLREIPNTPSNQWELTKVDLWRVVGHLRGKLAEHTKLFDDYRKLQDEHRKLQDENLQLRRDMKLRDEERKPSDSVGLMDIKVALDAVQQERARHARAEAKLVTSHQMAFQQERERHTRVEGELITSQQIASQQERARHLQAEAELRTYYEKLLAEKVREAEKWRRARTVPLWFLVGSARPLLDDPFQWVTASAGGADSASASSAVESLLDASRDNYGFYSADFLSSLTFIFGNLRRLCSLYHRNVLFDFIILFNVKVNQNPDRLSSSQHLLHQDHHTSPTAISLSPPASPFSPHPKTIGKTEYKT
;
A
#
# COMPACT_ATOMS: atom_id res chain seq x y z
N MET A 1 25.53 26.36 1.35
CA MET A 1 24.06 26.29 1.49
C MET A 1 23.69 24.84 1.68
N GLU A 2 23.61 24.44 2.95
CA GLU A 2 23.32 23.07 3.35
C GLU A 2 21.80 22.90 3.27
N SER A 3 21.35 22.15 2.26
CA SER A 3 19.93 21.88 2.04
C SER A 3 19.37 21.23 3.29
N THR A 4 18.47 21.92 3.98
CA THR A 4 17.63 21.39 5.06
C THR A 4 16.69 20.34 4.46
N ARG A 5 17.23 19.20 4.03
CA ARG A 5 16.47 18.00 3.71
C ARG A 5 15.72 17.64 4.98
N SER A 6 14.42 17.96 5.00
CA SER A 6 13.53 17.65 6.11
C SER A 6 13.75 16.18 6.54
N PRO A 7 14.36 15.92 7.71
CA PRO A 7 15.02 14.65 8.01
C PRO A 7 14.08 13.44 8.26
N GLY A 8 12.77 13.58 8.00
CA GLY A 8 11.77 12.61 8.45
C GLY A 8 11.00 11.83 7.38
N GLY A 9 11.08 12.21 6.09
CA GLY A 9 10.12 11.72 5.09
C GLY A 9 10.34 10.28 4.59
N HIS A 10 11.58 9.80 4.54
CA HIS A 10 11.93 8.53 3.87
C HIS A 10 11.99 7.31 4.81
N ARG A 11 11.66 7.48 6.10
CA ARG A 11 11.85 6.45 7.13
C ARG A 11 10.56 5.73 7.53
N ALA A 12 9.44 6.07 6.91
CA ALA A 12 8.15 5.49 7.22
C ALA A 12 7.83 4.31 6.28
N TRP A 13 7.41 3.20 6.89
CA TRP A 13 7.06 1.96 6.19
C TRP A 13 5.62 1.58 6.52
N SER A 14 4.85 1.21 5.51
CA SER A 14 3.52 0.59 5.65
C SER A 14 3.68 -0.91 5.81
N ILE A 15 3.07 -1.49 6.83
CA ILE A 15 2.99 -2.94 7.01
C ILE A 15 1.54 -3.38 6.88
N SER A 16 1.27 -4.26 5.91
CA SER A 16 -0.08 -4.77 5.63
C SER A 16 -0.12 -6.28 5.86
N ARG A 17 -1.12 -6.76 6.60
CA ARG A 17 -1.39 -8.19 6.80
C ARG A 17 -2.11 -8.75 5.58
N LEU A 18 -1.72 -9.94 5.16
CA LEU A 18 -2.31 -10.73 4.09
C LEU A 18 -3.24 -11.80 4.66
N ASP A 19 -4.08 -12.41 3.81
CA ASP A 19 -5.06 -13.42 4.21
C ASP A 19 -4.42 -14.71 4.77
N ASN A 20 -3.15 -14.97 4.44
CA ASN A 20 -2.38 -16.13 4.89
C ASN A 20 -1.57 -15.87 6.18
N ASP A 21 -1.95 -14.87 6.96
CA ASP A 21 -1.25 -14.41 8.18
C ASP A 21 0.20 -13.97 7.96
N LYS A 22 0.59 -13.69 6.72
CA LYS A 22 1.86 -13.06 6.39
C LYS A 22 1.69 -11.55 6.26
N TYR A 23 2.82 -10.86 6.14
CA TYR A 23 2.85 -9.41 6.05
C TYR A 23 3.63 -8.97 4.81
N THR A 24 3.28 -7.79 4.30
CA THR A 24 4.10 -7.05 3.34
C THR A 24 4.62 -5.79 4.01
N ILE A 25 5.85 -5.40 3.66
CA ILE A 25 6.50 -4.21 4.21
C ILE A 25 6.87 -3.29 3.04
N ARG A 26 6.27 -2.11 2.98
CA ARG A 26 6.39 -1.17 1.85
C ARG A 26 6.89 0.18 2.31
N ASN A 27 7.90 0.73 1.65
CA ASN A 27 8.35 2.09 1.89
C ASN A 27 7.30 3.07 1.32
N ILE A 28 6.80 4.00 2.12
CA ILE A 28 5.78 4.95 1.64
C ILE A 28 6.38 5.92 0.62
N GLY A 29 7.61 6.38 0.87
CA GLY A 29 8.25 7.42 0.07
C GLY A 29 8.63 6.97 -1.33
N THR A 30 9.06 5.72 -1.49
CA THR A 30 9.45 5.15 -2.80
C THR A 30 8.39 4.22 -3.38
N ASN A 31 7.36 3.86 -2.61
CA ASN A 31 6.31 2.94 -3.02
C ASN A 31 6.80 1.49 -3.31
N HIS A 32 8.06 1.17 -3.00
CA HIS A 32 8.69 -0.14 -3.18
C HIS A 32 8.54 -1.03 -1.93
N TYR A 33 8.47 -2.34 -2.14
CA TYR A 33 8.42 -3.37 -1.09
C TYR A 33 9.82 -3.76 -0.64
N ALA A 34 9.98 -4.06 0.64
CA ALA A 34 11.18 -4.73 1.14
C ALA A 34 11.19 -6.18 0.66
N ALA A 35 12.33 -6.61 0.15
CA ALA A 35 12.54 -7.94 -0.40
C ALA A 35 13.93 -8.48 -0.05
N SER A 36 14.06 -9.79 0.02
CA SER A 36 15.36 -10.46 -0.04
C SER A 36 15.79 -10.64 -1.51
N PRO A 37 17.08 -10.91 -1.76
CA PRO A 37 17.52 -11.46 -3.03
C PRO A 37 16.76 -12.77 -3.34
N SER A 38 16.70 -13.15 -4.62
CA SER A 38 15.96 -14.33 -5.10
C SER A 38 16.28 -15.64 -4.36
N PHE A 39 17.49 -15.74 -3.81
CA PHE A 39 17.91 -16.84 -2.94
C PHE A 39 18.34 -16.24 -1.60
N PRO A 40 17.48 -16.32 -0.56
CA PRO A 40 17.82 -15.87 0.77
C PRO A 40 19.08 -16.60 1.25
N LYS A 41 20.11 -15.84 1.63
CA LYS A 41 21.33 -16.37 2.21
C LYS A 41 21.67 -15.59 3.46
N VAL A 42 22.41 -16.23 4.36
CA VAL A 42 22.97 -15.57 5.54
C VAL A 42 23.79 -14.37 5.09
N GLU A 43 23.62 -13.26 5.79
CA GLU A 43 24.19 -11.94 5.49
C GLU A 43 23.73 -11.31 4.17
N GLY A 44 22.70 -11.87 3.52
CA GLY A 44 22.09 -11.27 2.35
C GLY A 44 21.38 -9.96 2.69
N ASN A 45 21.72 -8.87 2.01
CA ASN A 45 21.10 -7.57 2.25
C ASN A 45 19.63 -7.56 1.84
N ILE A 46 18.78 -6.93 2.66
CA ILE A 46 17.41 -6.58 2.31
C ILE A 46 17.45 -5.42 1.31
N ILE A 47 16.76 -5.60 0.19
CA ILE A 47 16.66 -4.63 -0.90
C ILE A 47 15.22 -4.11 -1.01
N THR A 48 15.02 -3.04 -1.77
CA THR A 48 13.68 -2.59 -2.16
C THR A 48 13.39 -2.95 -3.60
N THR A 49 12.21 -3.50 -3.89
CA THR A 49 11.77 -3.88 -5.24
C THR A 49 10.31 -3.52 -5.45
N GLN A 50 9.86 -3.51 -6.70
CA GLN A 50 8.45 -3.31 -7.04
C GLN A 50 7.62 -4.57 -6.76
N ASN A 51 8.26 -5.74 -6.73
CA ASN A 51 7.60 -7.01 -6.49
C ASN A 51 7.24 -7.19 -5.01
N LEU A 52 6.03 -7.71 -4.77
CA LEU A 52 5.57 -8.02 -3.42
C LEU A 52 6.34 -9.23 -2.88
N GLN A 53 6.93 -9.09 -1.70
CA GLN A 53 7.47 -10.19 -0.91
C GLN A 53 6.77 -10.29 0.44
N GLN A 54 6.48 -11.53 0.83
CA GLN A 54 5.83 -11.85 2.10
C GLN A 54 6.89 -12.03 3.20
N TRP A 55 6.52 -11.61 4.40
CA TRP A 55 7.33 -11.68 5.60
C TRP A 55 6.50 -12.25 6.75
N ASP A 56 7.12 -13.04 7.60
CA ASP A 56 6.56 -13.32 8.92
C ASP A 56 7.04 -12.25 9.89
N ILE A 57 6.13 -11.76 10.73
CA ILE A 57 6.42 -10.83 11.81
C ILE A 57 5.86 -11.41 13.10
N ARG A 58 6.73 -11.71 14.06
CA ARG A 58 6.33 -12.29 15.34
C ARG A 58 6.81 -11.44 16.50
N GLU A 59 5.96 -11.24 17.50
CA GLU A 59 6.38 -10.66 18.76
C GLU A 59 7.27 -11.66 19.50
N THR A 60 8.38 -11.19 20.05
CA THR A 60 9.29 -12.00 20.86
C THR A 60 8.70 -12.22 22.26
N GLY A 61 9.41 -12.95 23.13
CA GLY A 61 9.05 -13.01 24.55
C GLY A 61 9.10 -11.65 25.28
N VAL A 62 9.68 -10.62 24.66
CA VAL A 62 9.69 -9.25 25.19
C VAL A 62 8.62 -8.43 24.48
N LYS A 63 7.66 -7.91 25.26
CA LYS A 63 6.53 -7.14 24.72
C LYS A 63 7.00 -5.90 23.95
N GLY A 64 6.43 -5.69 22.77
CA GLY A 64 6.77 -4.58 21.86
C GLY A 64 8.05 -4.78 21.05
N LYS A 65 8.70 -5.95 21.17
CA LYS A 65 9.86 -6.35 20.36
C LYS A 65 9.44 -7.43 19.38
N TYR A 66 9.81 -7.26 18.12
CA TYR A 66 9.39 -8.14 17.03
C TYR A 66 10.61 -8.70 16.29
N VAL A 67 10.47 -9.91 15.77
CA VAL A 67 11.37 -10.49 14.77
C VAL A 67 10.66 -10.51 13.43
N ILE A 68 11.40 -10.20 12.36
CA ILE A 68 10.92 -10.22 10.98
C ILE A 68 11.76 -11.26 10.25
N TYR A 69 11.15 -12.25 9.62
CA TYR A 69 11.89 -13.31 8.92
C TYR A 69 11.25 -13.72 7.60
N THR A 70 12.09 -14.26 6.71
CA THR A 70 11.69 -14.65 5.36
C THR A 70 10.83 -15.91 5.36
N THR A 71 9.82 -15.96 4.49
CA THR A 71 9.03 -17.18 4.21
C THR A 71 9.55 -17.95 3.00
N ALA A 72 10.57 -17.43 2.31
CA ALA A 72 10.99 -17.90 0.99
C ALA A 72 12.04 -19.01 1.01
N ALA A 73 12.54 -19.41 2.19
CA ALA A 73 13.53 -20.45 2.34
C ALA A 73 13.07 -21.49 3.37
N ASP A 74 13.57 -22.72 3.24
CA ASP A 74 13.38 -23.78 4.25
C ASP A 74 14.16 -23.49 5.56
N ILE A 75 14.87 -22.35 5.60
CA ILE A 75 15.62 -21.86 6.76
C ILE A 75 15.04 -20.53 7.24
N ASP A 76 14.83 -20.43 8.55
CA ASP A 76 14.39 -19.20 9.19
C ASP A 76 15.54 -18.18 9.23
N LEU A 77 15.52 -17.20 8.32
CA LEU A 77 16.46 -16.08 8.32
C LEU A 77 15.78 -14.78 8.73
N PHE A 78 16.37 -14.10 9.71
CA PHE A 78 15.83 -12.93 10.39
C PHE A 78 16.45 -11.64 9.89
N TRP A 79 15.66 -10.56 9.83
CA TRP A 79 16.18 -9.22 9.61
C TRP A 79 17.05 -8.80 10.78
N GLY A 80 18.27 -8.35 10.47
CA GLY A 80 19.24 -7.92 11.46
C GLY A 80 20.25 -6.93 10.93
N LEU A 81 20.82 -6.15 11.83
CA LEU A 81 21.94 -5.27 11.49
C LEU A 81 23.26 -5.98 11.75
N ALA A 82 24.19 -5.86 10.80
CA ALA A 82 25.54 -6.41 10.94
C ALA A 82 26.30 -5.78 12.12
N ASN A 83 26.07 -4.48 12.33
CA ASN A 83 26.67 -3.70 13.40
C ASN A 83 25.76 -2.52 13.75
N GLY A 84 26.11 -1.77 14.81
CA GLY A 84 25.35 -0.61 15.29
C GLY A 84 25.70 0.71 14.61
N GLN A 85 26.39 0.74 13.46
CA GLN A 85 26.75 1.99 12.79
C GLN A 85 25.55 2.55 12.01
N LEU A 86 25.51 3.89 11.87
CA LEU A 86 24.54 4.55 11.00
C LEU A 86 24.71 4.07 9.56
N GLU A 87 23.62 3.99 8.81
CA GLU A 87 23.59 3.53 7.41
C GLU A 87 23.99 2.06 7.18
N THR A 88 24.17 1.28 8.25
CA THR A 88 24.36 -0.16 8.13
C THR A 88 23.15 -0.79 7.45
N PRO A 89 23.34 -1.52 6.33
CA PRO A 89 22.24 -2.15 5.64
C PRO A 89 21.61 -3.24 6.52
N ILE A 90 20.29 -3.41 6.37
CA ILE A 90 19.58 -4.52 6.98
C ILE A 90 19.96 -5.79 6.21
N SER A 91 20.35 -6.83 6.92
CA SER A 91 20.83 -8.11 6.38
C SER A 91 20.06 -9.27 6.99
N LEU A 92 20.04 -10.42 6.30
CA LEU A 92 19.47 -11.66 6.81
C LEU A 92 20.47 -12.35 7.77
N ARG A 93 19.99 -12.88 8.90
CA ARG A 93 20.80 -13.48 9.97
C ARG A 93 20.15 -14.77 10.47
N GLU A 94 20.95 -15.71 10.97
CA GLU A 94 20.45 -17.02 11.46
C GLU A 94 19.90 -16.96 12.89
N ILE A 95 20.48 -16.12 13.75
CA ILE A 95 20.17 -16.15 15.19
C ILE A 95 19.07 -15.11 15.50
N PRO A 96 17.84 -15.50 15.86
CA PRO A 96 16.76 -14.54 16.11
C PRO A 96 16.97 -13.69 17.37
N ASN A 97 17.66 -14.24 18.36
CA ASN A 97 17.68 -13.71 19.72
C ASN A 97 18.77 -12.67 19.98
N THR A 98 19.51 -12.22 18.97
CA THR A 98 20.44 -11.11 19.15
C THR A 98 19.66 -9.78 19.18
N PRO A 99 20.05 -8.82 20.05
CA PRO A 99 19.38 -7.51 20.09
C PRO A 99 19.39 -6.76 18.75
N SER A 100 20.37 -7.04 17.89
CA SER A 100 20.48 -6.50 16.52
C SER A 100 19.39 -6.98 15.56
N ASN A 101 18.67 -8.05 15.93
CA ASN A 101 17.68 -8.72 15.10
C ASN A 101 16.25 -8.55 15.66
N GLN A 102 16.12 -7.74 16.73
CA GLN A 102 14.86 -7.40 17.36
C GLN A 102 14.47 -5.96 17.02
N TRP A 103 13.25 -5.80 16.52
CA TRP A 103 12.74 -4.56 16.00
C TRP A 103 11.65 -3.99 16.91
N GLU A 104 11.71 -2.69 17.17
CA GLU A 104 10.61 -1.96 17.80
C GLU A 104 9.72 -1.34 16.73
N LEU A 105 8.45 -1.65 16.79
CA LEU A 105 7.45 -1.19 15.84
C LEU A 105 6.62 -0.08 16.49
N THR A 106 6.98 1.18 16.23
CA THR A 106 6.23 2.35 16.74
C THR A 106 5.17 2.82 15.74
N LYS A 107 3.89 2.73 16.10
CA LYS A 107 2.78 3.27 15.28
C LYS A 107 2.93 4.79 15.13
N VAL A 108 3.08 5.25 13.89
CA VAL A 108 3.06 6.67 13.55
C VAL A 108 1.62 7.08 13.29
N ASP A 109 1.23 8.22 13.85
CA ASP A 109 -0.07 8.82 13.58
C ASP A 109 -0.14 9.26 12.11
N LEU A 110 -0.97 8.54 11.35
CA LEU A 110 -1.15 8.73 9.92
C LEU A 110 -1.57 10.17 9.60
N TRP A 111 -2.38 10.79 10.46
CA TRP A 111 -2.87 12.14 10.24
C TRP A 111 -1.77 13.18 10.23
N ARG A 112 -0.72 12.98 11.04
CA ARG A 112 0.44 13.87 11.06
C ARG A 112 1.26 13.75 9.78
N VAL A 113 1.44 12.53 9.29
CA VAL A 113 2.16 12.26 8.03
C VAL A 113 1.36 12.75 6.83
N VAL A 114 0.07 12.42 6.76
CA VAL A 114 -0.85 12.87 5.71
C VAL A 114 -0.97 14.39 5.73
N GLY A 115 -1.05 15.02 6.91
CA GLY A 115 -1.04 16.48 7.04
C GLY A 115 0.23 17.11 6.46
N HIS A 116 1.39 16.53 6.74
CA HIS A 116 2.66 17.00 6.17
C HIS A 116 2.73 16.80 4.64
N LEU A 117 2.28 15.65 4.14
CA LEU A 117 2.23 15.38 2.70
C LEU A 117 1.24 16.31 1.98
N ARG A 118 0.08 16.58 2.57
CA ARG A 118 -0.88 17.58 2.05
C ARG A 118 -0.30 18.98 2.02
N GLY A 119 0.46 19.36 3.05
CA GLY A 119 1.19 20.63 3.07
C GLY A 119 2.18 20.75 1.90
N LYS A 120 3.01 19.72 1.68
CA LYS A 120 3.92 19.67 0.52
C LYS A 120 3.20 19.68 -0.81
N LEU A 121 2.06 18.98 -0.91
CA LEU A 121 1.27 18.96 -2.13
C LEU A 121 0.70 20.36 -2.43
N ALA A 122 0.25 21.09 -1.41
CA ALA A 122 -0.20 22.48 -1.56
C ALA A 122 0.94 23.42 -1.99
N GLU A 123 2.17 23.24 -1.47
CA GLU A 123 3.35 23.96 -1.95
C GLU A 123 3.64 23.68 -3.44
N HIS A 124 3.48 22.43 -3.86
CA HIS A 124 3.65 22.05 -5.27
C HIS A 124 2.56 22.66 -6.17
N THR A 125 1.32 22.74 -5.71
CA THR A 125 0.25 23.44 -6.43
C THR A 125 0.59 24.92 -6.61
N LYS A 126 1.10 25.58 -5.57
CA LYS A 126 1.55 26.98 -5.66
C LYS A 126 2.68 27.15 -6.67
N LEU A 127 3.66 26.25 -6.67
CA LEU A 127 4.75 26.25 -7.65
C LEU A 127 4.22 26.14 -9.10
N PHE A 128 3.18 25.33 -9.30
CA PHE A 128 2.54 25.18 -10.61
C PHE A 128 1.83 26.45 -11.07
N ASP A 129 1.15 27.15 -10.15
CA ASP A 129 0.53 28.44 -10.43
C ASP A 129 1.59 29.52 -10.76
N ASP A 130 2.69 29.56 -10.02
CA ASP A 130 3.83 30.46 -10.28
C ASP A 130 4.46 30.17 -11.66
N TYR A 131 4.62 28.88 -12.02
CA TYR A 131 5.11 28.48 -13.34
C TYR A 131 4.17 28.93 -14.46
N ARG A 132 2.85 28.78 -14.29
CA ARG A 132 1.86 29.27 -15.24
C ARG A 132 1.95 30.79 -15.42
N LYS A 133 2.08 31.54 -14.32
CA LYS A 133 2.26 33.00 -14.36
C LYS A 133 3.51 33.40 -15.14
N LEU A 134 4.63 32.72 -14.89
CA LEU A 134 5.88 32.96 -15.62
C LEU A 134 5.74 32.66 -17.12
N GLN A 135 4.97 31.63 -17.48
CA GLN A 135 4.68 31.29 -18.87
C GLN A 135 3.85 32.38 -19.57
N ASP A 136 2.87 32.96 -18.87
CA ASP A 136 2.07 34.07 -19.38
C ASP A 136 2.91 35.35 -19.56
N GLU A 137 3.79 35.65 -18.60
CA GLU A 137 4.75 36.76 -18.72
C GLU A 137 5.71 36.57 -19.89
N HIS A 138 6.21 35.35 -20.10
CA HIS A 138 7.05 35.03 -21.26
C HIS A 138 6.33 35.25 -22.58
N ARG A 139 5.06 34.85 -22.67
CA ARG A 139 4.22 35.10 -23.86
C ARG A 139 4.03 36.59 -24.11
N LYS A 140 3.76 37.37 -23.05
CA LYS A 140 3.62 38.83 -23.14
C LYS A 140 4.90 39.50 -23.66
N LEU A 141 6.06 39.10 -23.14
CA LEU A 141 7.35 39.63 -23.61
C LEU A 141 7.66 39.25 -25.06
N GLN A 142 7.26 38.06 -25.51
CA GLN A 142 7.36 37.69 -26.92
C GLN A 142 6.51 38.61 -27.81
N ASP A 143 5.27 38.90 -27.41
CA ASP A 143 4.38 39.80 -28.13
C ASP A 143 4.95 41.24 -28.18
N GLU A 144 5.46 41.75 -27.06
CA GLU A 144 6.12 43.05 -26.99
C GLU A 144 7.37 43.14 -27.89
N ASN A 145 8.22 42.10 -27.90
CA ASN A 145 9.40 42.05 -28.76
C ASN A 145 9.01 42.03 -30.25
N LEU A 146 7.95 41.28 -30.57
CA LEU A 146 7.41 41.22 -31.93
C LEU A 146 6.83 42.57 -32.35
N GLN A 147 6.21 43.32 -31.44
CA GLN A 147 5.77 44.69 -31.67
C GLN A 147 6.94 45.66 -31.89
N LEU A 148 7.96 45.64 -31.03
CA LEU A 148 9.16 46.47 -31.19
C LEU A 148 9.88 46.22 -32.53
N ARG A 149 9.92 44.96 -32.98
CA ARG A 149 10.44 44.61 -34.32
C ARG A 149 9.64 45.26 -35.45
N ARG A 150 8.31 45.38 -35.31
CA ARG A 150 7.46 46.09 -36.30
C ARG A 150 7.73 47.59 -36.28
N ASP A 151 7.79 48.19 -35.09
CA ASP A 151 8.00 49.64 -34.93
C ASP A 151 9.37 50.09 -35.46
N MET A 152 10.41 49.29 -35.21
CA MET A 152 11.75 49.53 -35.76
C MET A 152 11.77 49.48 -37.29
N LYS A 153 11.02 48.56 -37.90
CA LYS A 153 10.90 48.46 -39.36
C LYS A 153 10.24 49.71 -39.95
N LEU A 154 9.21 50.26 -39.30
CA LEU A 154 8.56 51.50 -39.74
C LEU A 154 9.51 52.70 -39.69
N ARG A 155 10.33 52.82 -38.63
CA ARG A 155 11.33 53.89 -38.52
C ARG A 155 12.42 53.81 -39.59
N ASP A 156 12.85 52.60 -39.95
CA ASP A 156 13.82 52.40 -41.03
C ASP A 156 13.23 52.79 -42.40
N GLU A 157 11.93 52.60 -42.61
CA GLU A 157 11.22 53.07 -43.81
C GLU A 157 11.14 54.60 -43.86
N GLU A 158 10.95 55.29 -42.73
CA GLU A 158 10.95 56.76 -42.63
C GLU A 158 12.33 57.39 -42.82
N ARG A 159 13.41 56.66 -42.52
CA ARG A 159 14.78 57.21 -42.51
C ARG A 159 15.54 57.13 -43.83
N LYS A 160 14.96 56.60 -44.91
CA LYS A 160 15.63 56.54 -46.23
C LYS A 160 15.97 57.96 -46.73
N PRO A 161 17.24 58.40 -46.70
CA PRO A 161 17.63 59.67 -47.28
C PRO A 161 17.82 59.47 -48.79
N SER A 162 17.28 60.38 -49.59
CA SER A 162 17.85 60.67 -50.90
C SER A 162 19.28 61.15 -50.67
N ASP A 163 20.27 60.30 -50.93
CA ASP A 163 21.32 60.64 -51.89
C ASP A 163 22.24 59.46 -52.18
N SER A 164 22.45 59.32 -53.48
CA SER A 164 23.24 58.30 -54.16
C SER A 164 24.68 58.79 -54.23
N VAL A 165 25.62 58.06 -53.63
CA VAL A 165 26.99 57.78 -54.13
C VAL A 165 27.72 57.03 -53.00
N GLY A 166 27.84 55.70 -53.15
CA GLY A 166 28.30 54.76 -52.12
C GLY A 166 27.43 53.50 -51.99
N LEU A 167 26.46 53.32 -52.89
CA LEU A 167 25.31 52.41 -52.75
C LEU A 167 25.62 50.91 -53.01
N MET A 168 26.69 50.58 -53.73
CA MET A 168 26.92 49.20 -54.20
C MET A 168 27.45 48.26 -53.10
N ASP A 169 28.47 48.67 -52.34
CA ASP A 169 29.07 47.80 -51.31
C ASP A 169 28.14 47.58 -50.10
N ILE A 170 27.35 48.60 -49.75
CA ILE A 170 26.34 48.52 -48.69
C ILE A 170 25.20 47.58 -49.10
N LYS A 171 24.82 47.57 -50.38
CA LYS A 171 23.75 46.69 -50.88
C LYS A 171 24.16 45.22 -50.81
N VAL A 172 25.39 44.89 -51.18
CA VAL A 172 25.92 43.52 -51.08
C VAL A 172 25.97 43.05 -49.61
N ALA A 173 26.44 43.90 -48.70
CA ALA A 173 26.45 43.58 -47.26
C ALA A 173 25.03 43.42 -46.69
N LEU A 174 24.08 44.26 -47.12
CA LEU A 174 22.68 44.19 -46.69
C LEU A 174 22.00 42.91 -47.18
N ASP A 175 22.23 42.53 -48.45
CA ASP A 175 21.68 41.30 -49.02
C ASP A 175 22.23 40.05 -48.29
N ALA A 176 23.52 40.05 -47.92
CA ALA A 176 24.12 38.98 -47.12
C ALA A 176 23.48 38.87 -45.71
N VAL A 177 23.27 40.01 -45.03
CA VAL A 177 22.60 40.03 -43.71
C VAL A 177 21.15 39.57 -43.82
N GLN A 178 20.42 39.98 -44.88
CA GLN A 178 19.05 39.50 -45.12
C GLN A 178 19.01 38.00 -45.40
N GLN A 179 19.97 37.49 -46.16
CA GLN A 179 20.09 36.06 -46.44
C GLN A 179 20.37 35.26 -45.16
N GLU A 180 21.28 35.72 -44.30
CA GLU A 180 21.55 35.05 -43.01
C GLU A 180 20.35 35.14 -42.06
N ARG A 181 19.65 36.28 -41.99
CA ARG A 181 18.39 36.39 -41.23
C ARG A 181 17.34 35.41 -41.74
N ALA A 182 17.22 35.22 -43.06
CA ALA A 182 16.30 34.24 -43.63
C ALA A 182 16.71 32.80 -43.31
N ARG A 183 18.01 32.49 -43.25
CA ARG A 183 18.52 31.19 -42.81
C ARG A 183 18.21 30.93 -41.34
N HIS A 184 18.47 31.90 -40.47
CA HIS A 184 18.14 31.82 -39.05
C HIS A 184 16.64 31.67 -38.81
N ALA A 185 15.81 32.48 -39.46
CA ALA A 185 14.35 32.37 -39.34
C ALA A 185 13.83 30.99 -39.77
N ARG A 186 14.41 30.39 -40.83
CA ARG A 186 14.08 29.02 -41.25
C ARG A 186 14.55 27.97 -40.23
N ALA A 187 15.71 28.15 -39.62
CA ALA A 187 16.23 27.26 -38.60
C ALA A 187 15.38 27.32 -37.31
N GLU A 188 15.04 28.53 -36.85
CA GLU A 188 14.16 28.77 -35.71
C GLU A 188 12.77 28.18 -35.95
N ALA A 189 12.18 28.40 -37.12
CA ALA A 189 10.88 27.81 -37.47
C ALA A 189 10.92 26.27 -37.42
N LYS A 190 11.99 25.64 -37.92
CA LYS A 190 12.18 24.19 -37.82
C LYS A 190 12.34 23.70 -36.39
N LEU A 191 13.03 24.46 -35.54
CA LEU A 191 13.22 24.11 -34.13
C LEU A 191 11.89 24.20 -33.36
N VAL A 192 11.11 25.27 -33.59
CA VAL A 192 9.80 25.47 -32.96
C VAL A 192 8.83 24.37 -33.37
N THR A 193 8.74 24.03 -34.66
CA THR A 193 7.86 22.94 -35.12
C THR A 193 8.31 21.60 -34.56
N SER A 194 9.62 21.32 -34.52
CA SER A 194 10.15 20.10 -33.92
C SER A 194 9.82 20.00 -32.42
N HIS A 195 9.95 21.11 -31.67
CA HIS A 195 9.64 21.13 -30.24
C HIS A 195 8.14 20.95 -30.00
N GLN A 196 7.30 21.59 -30.81
CA GLN A 196 5.85 21.44 -30.73
C GLN A 196 5.41 19.99 -31.01
N MET A 197 5.98 19.34 -32.02
CA MET A 197 5.72 17.92 -32.33
C MET A 197 6.17 17.01 -31.18
N ALA A 198 7.34 17.25 -30.60
CA ALA A 198 7.83 16.48 -29.46
C ALA A 198 6.92 16.64 -28.22
N PHE A 199 6.48 17.86 -27.94
CA PHE A 199 5.54 18.15 -26.85
C PHE A 199 4.19 17.47 -27.05
N GLN A 200 3.66 17.49 -28.28
CA GLN A 200 2.42 16.77 -28.62
C GLN A 200 2.57 15.26 -28.45
N GLN A 201 3.67 14.69 -28.94
CA GLN A 201 3.96 13.26 -28.79
C GLN A 201 4.05 12.85 -27.31
N GLU A 202 4.70 13.66 -26.47
CA GLU A 202 4.80 13.37 -25.04
C GLU A 202 3.44 13.47 -24.34
N ARG A 203 2.62 14.44 -24.72
CA ARG A 203 1.24 14.56 -24.23
C ARG A 203 0.40 13.34 -24.62
N GLU A 204 0.51 12.87 -25.86
CA GLU A 204 -0.19 11.66 -26.33
C GLU A 204 0.26 10.43 -25.53
N ARG A 205 1.58 10.27 -25.30
CA ARG A 205 2.12 9.20 -24.44
C ARG A 205 1.56 9.27 -23.03
N HIS A 206 1.51 10.45 -22.43
CA HIS A 206 0.95 10.64 -21.10
C HIS A 206 -0.53 10.25 -21.04
N THR A 207 -1.35 10.76 -21.97
CA THR A 207 -2.78 10.43 -22.01
C THR A 207 -3.04 8.94 -22.24
N ARG A 208 -2.18 8.27 -23.01
CA ARG A 208 -2.24 6.82 -23.21
C ARG A 208 -1.93 6.07 -21.92
N VAL A 209 -0.83 6.42 -21.23
CA VAL A 209 -0.45 5.78 -19.97
C VAL A 209 -1.52 6.01 -18.89
N GLU A 210 -2.12 7.20 -18.82
CA GLU A 210 -3.23 7.48 -17.91
C GLU A 210 -4.46 6.61 -18.21
N GLY A 211 -4.81 6.42 -19.49
CA GLY A 211 -5.89 5.52 -19.89
C GLY A 211 -5.62 4.05 -19.52
N GLU A 212 -4.39 3.58 -19.76
CA GLU A 212 -3.94 2.23 -19.37
C GLU A 212 -3.97 2.05 -17.83
N LEU A 213 -3.61 3.08 -17.07
CA LEU A 213 -3.68 3.05 -15.61
C LEU A 213 -5.11 2.98 -15.08
N ILE A 214 -6.02 3.82 -15.61
CA ILE A 214 -7.44 3.83 -15.22
C ILE A 214 -8.08 2.48 -15.52
N THR A 215 -7.86 1.92 -16.71
CA THR A 215 -8.39 0.61 -17.08
C THR A 215 -7.82 -0.50 -16.20
N SER A 216 -6.51 -0.50 -15.93
CA SER A 216 -5.89 -1.44 -14.99
C SER A 216 -6.49 -1.35 -13.59
N GLN A 217 -6.73 -0.13 -13.09
CA GLN A 217 -7.33 0.09 -11.77
C GLN A 217 -8.77 -0.42 -11.72
N GLN A 218 -9.55 -0.22 -12.78
CA GLN A 218 -10.91 -0.72 -12.89
C GLN A 218 -10.95 -2.25 -12.92
N ILE A 219 -10.07 -2.90 -13.68
CA ILE A 219 -9.95 -4.36 -13.74
C ILE A 219 -9.59 -4.90 -12.34
N ALA A 220 -8.61 -4.31 -11.66
CA ALA A 220 -8.22 -4.72 -10.31
C ALA A 220 -9.39 -4.56 -9.31
N SER A 221 -10.14 -3.46 -9.40
CA SER A 221 -11.32 -3.26 -8.54
C SER A 221 -12.43 -4.28 -8.82
N GLN A 222 -12.65 -4.66 -10.08
CA GLN A 222 -13.63 -5.70 -10.43
C GLN A 222 -13.19 -7.07 -9.94
N GLN A 223 -11.92 -7.43 -10.10
CA GLN A 223 -11.35 -8.66 -9.56
C GLN A 223 -11.50 -8.74 -8.03
N GLU A 224 -11.26 -7.63 -7.34
CA GLU A 224 -11.44 -7.55 -5.88
C GLU A 224 -12.89 -7.81 -5.47
N ARG A 225 -13.85 -7.17 -6.15
CA ARG A 225 -15.29 -7.42 -5.89
C ARG A 225 -15.68 -8.86 -6.17
N ALA A 226 -15.13 -9.47 -7.22
CA ALA A 226 -15.38 -10.87 -7.53
C ALA A 226 -14.86 -11.80 -6.43
N ARG A 227 -13.65 -11.56 -5.92
CA ARG A 227 -13.09 -12.30 -4.78
C ARG A 227 -13.94 -12.15 -3.52
N HIS A 228 -14.41 -10.93 -3.23
CA HIS A 228 -15.29 -10.67 -2.08
C HIS A 228 -16.63 -11.42 -2.20
N LEU A 229 -17.27 -11.39 -3.37
CA LEU A 229 -18.52 -12.12 -3.61
C LEU A 229 -18.35 -13.63 -3.49
N GLN A 230 -17.20 -14.16 -3.95
CA GLN A 230 -16.88 -15.57 -3.77
C GLN A 230 -16.72 -15.93 -2.29
N ALA A 231 -15.96 -15.14 -1.53
CA ALA A 231 -15.78 -15.36 -0.09
C ALA A 231 -17.11 -15.28 0.67
N GLU A 232 -18.01 -14.36 0.29
CA GLU A 232 -19.34 -14.25 0.86
C GLU A 232 -20.20 -15.49 0.57
N ALA A 233 -20.14 -16.02 -0.66
CA ALA A 233 -20.82 -17.26 -1.02
C ALA A 233 -20.28 -18.46 -0.21
N GLU A 234 -18.97 -18.58 -0.07
CA GLU A 234 -18.33 -19.63 0.73
C GLU A 234 -18.75 -19.55 2.21
N LEU A 235 -18.71 -18.35 2.81
CA LEU A 235 -19.18 -18.12 4.17
C LEU A 235 -20.66 -18.48 4.33
N ARG A 236 -21.51 -18.10 3.38
CA ARG A 236 -22.93 -18.45 3.39
C ARG A 236 -23.13 -19.97 3.40
N THR A 237 -22.42 -20.70 2.53
CA THR A 237 -22.53 -22.17 2.52
C THR A 237 -22.04 -22.81 3.82
N TYR A 238 -21.01 -22.24 4.45
CA TYR A 238 -20.51 -22.69 5.76
C TYR A 238 -21.57 -22.50 6.85
N TYR A 239 -22.20 -21.32 6.92
CA TYR A 239 -23.25 -21.05 7.91
C TYR A 239 -24.51 -21.89 7.68
N GLU A 240 -24.90 -22.13 6.43
CA GLU A 240 -26.02 -23.03 6.10
C GLU A 240 -25.75 -24.47 6.59
N LYS A 241 -24.53 -24.97 6.44
CA LYS A 241 -24.12 -26.29 6.98
C LYS A 241 -24.15 -26.31 8.51
N LEU A 242 -23.63 -25.27 9.16
CA LEU A 242 -23.61 -25.16 10.61
C LEU A 242 -25.04 -25.09 11.19
N LEU A 243 -25.93 -24.34 10.56
CA LEU A 243 -27.35 -24.29 10.91
C LEU A 243 -28.01 -25.66 10.75
N ALA A 244 -27.78 -26.35 9.63
CA ALA A 244 -28.31 -27.70 9.41
C ALA A 244 -27.80 -28.71 10.45
N GLU A 245 -26.56 -28.60 10.90
CA GLU A 245 -26.02 -29.41 11.99
C GLU A 245 -26.70 -29.10 13.33
N LYS A 246 -26.86 -27.82 13.69
CA LYS A 246 -27.55 -27.41 14.93
C LYS A 246 -29.01 -27.86 14.95
N VAL A 247 -29.70 -27.82 13.81
CA VAL A 247 -31.07 -28.36 13.68
C VAL A 247 -31.08 -29.88 13.94
N ARG A 248 -30.15 -30.64 13.36
CA ARG A 248 -30.02 -32.09 13.62
C ARG A 248 -29.74 -32.41 15.10
N GLU A 249 -28.87 -31.64 15.75
CA GLU A 249 -28.62 -31.77 17.19
C GLU A 249 -29.89 -31.50 18.00
N ALA A 250 -30.62 -30.43 17.70
CA ALA A 250 -31.87 -30.08 18.38
C ALA A 250 -32.95 -31.17 18.20
N GLU A 251 -33.07 -31.74 17.00
CA GLU A 251 -33.97 -32.87 16.75
C GLU A 251 -33.58 -34.12 17.53
N LYS A 252 -32.29 -34.41 17.65
CA LYS A 252 -31.78 -35.53 18.47
C LYS A 252 -32.19 -35.34 19.93
N TRP A 253 -32.04 -34.12 20.47
CA TRP A 253 -32.49 -33.79 21.83
C TRP A 253 -34.01 -33.88 21.98
N ARG A 254 -34.79 -33.45 20.98
CA ARG A 254 -36.25 -33.60 20.97
C ARG A 254 -36.64 -35.07 21.06
N ARG A 255 -36.05 -35.94 20.23
CA ARG A 255 -36.31 -37.39 20.25
C ARG A 255 -35.92 -38.05 21.58
N ALA A 256 -34.83 -37.60 22.21
CA ALA A 256 -34.40 -38.12 23.51
C ALA A 256 -35.33 -37.70 24.66
N ARG A 257 -35.96 -36.52 24.57
CA ARG A 257 -36.89 -36.00 25.59
C ARG A 257 -38.32 -36.48 25.42
N THR A 258 -38.71 -37.00 24.27
CA THR A 258 -40.00 -37.66 24.09
C THR A 258 -39.99 -38.98 24.86
N VAL A 259 -40.12 -38.90 26.18
CA VAL A 259 -40.43 -40.06 27.02
C VAL A 259 -41.77 -40.60 26.51
N PRO A 260 -41.87 -41.90 26.20
CA PRO A 260 -43.10 -42.50 25.73
C PRO A 260 -44.23 -42.18 26.74
N LEU A 261 -45.23 -41.38 26.35
CA LEU A 261 -46.31 -40.90 27.24
C LEU A 261 -47.09 -42.06 27.91
N TRP A 262 -47.09 -43.24 27.30
CA TRP A 262 -47.62 -44.50 27.86
C TRP A 262 -46.95 -44.94 29.17
N PHE A 263 -45.74 -44.45 29.50
CA PHE A 263 -45.11 -44.70 30.80
C PHE A 263 -45.66 -43.81 31.93
N LEU A 264 -46.38 -42.72 31.63
CA LEU A 264 -46.98 -41.82 32.63
C LEU A 264 -48.49 -42.01 32.81
N VAL A 265 -49.16 -42.81 31.97
CA VAL A 265 -50.63 -43.07 32.06
C VAL A 265 -50.94 -44.39 32.81
N GLY A 266 -49.92 -45.07 33.34
CA GLY A 266 -50.09 -46.31 34.09
C GLY A 266 -50.23 -46.13 35.60
N SER A 267 -51.12 -45.26 36.12
CA SER A 267 -51.65 -45.42 37.50
C SER A 267 -52.73 -44.43 37.98
N ALA A 268 -53.34 -43.60 37.12
CA ALA A 268 -54.46 -42.76 37.57
C ALA A 268 -55.80 -43.47 37.27
N ARG A 269 -56.38 -44.10 38.31
CA ARG A 269 -57.78 -44.52 38.32
C ARG A 269 -58.69 -43.32 38.01
N PRO A 270 -59.76 -43.47 37.21
CA PRO A 270 -60.73 -42.41 37.00
C PRO A 270 -61.61 -42.33 38.25
N LEU A 271 -61.58 -41.20 38.95
CA LEU A 271 -62.67 -40.78 39.81
C LEU A 271 -62.86 -39.27 39.59
N LEU A 272 -64.12 -38.92 39.29
CA LEU A 272 -64.72 -37.61 39.11
C LEU A 272 -64.76 -37.03 37.69
N ASP A 273 -66.01 -36.97 37.23
CA ASP A 273 -66.60 -36.11 36.24
C ASP A 273 -66.27 -34.63 36.51
N ASP A 274 -65.75 -33.92 35.50
CA ASP A 274 -66.20 -32.55 35.22
C ASP A 274 -65.77 -32.11 33.79
N PRO A 275 -66.68 -31.54 32.98
CA PRO A 275 -66.39 -31.14 31.60
C PRO A 275 -65.82 -29.72 31.55
N PHE A 276 -64.50 -29.59 31.48
CA PHE A 276 -63.87 -28.31 31.16
C PHE A 276 -63.96 -28.02 29.65
N GLN A 277 -64.77 -27.01 29.32
CA GLN A 277 -64.97 -26.49 27.97
C GLN A 277 -63.66 -25.88 27.42
N TRP A 278 -63.23 -26.36 26.26
CA TRP A 278 -62.20 -25.70 25.47
C TRP A 278 -62.83 -24.53 24.70
N VAL A 279 -62.44 -23.30 25.05
CA VAL A 279 -62.73 -22.10 24.26
C VAL A 279 -61.80 -22.11 23.04
N THR A 280 -62.37 -22.38 21.87
CA THR A 280 -61.71 -22.20 20.57
C THR A 280 -61.72 -20.71 20.20
N ALA A 281 -60.61 -20.02 20.42
CA ALA A 281 -60.41 -18.69 19.84
C ALA A 281 -60.04 -18.82 18.35
N SER A 282 -60.97 -18.42 17.49
CA SER A 282 -60.82 -18.29 16.04
C SER A 282 -59.79 -17.21 15.70
N ALA A 283 -58.73 -17.57 14.97
CA ALA A 283 -57.78 -16.63 14.39
C ALA A 283 -58.32 -16.15 13.04
N GLY A 284 -59.02 -15.01 13.07
CA GLY A 284 -59.32 -14.20 11.88
C GLY A 284 -58.06 -13.49 11.39
N GLY A 285 -57.91 -13.40 10.07
CA GLY A 285 -56.74 -12.85 9.40
C GLY A 285 -56.45 -11.38 9.74
N ALA A 286 -55.17 -11.03 9.68
CA ALA A 286 -54.73 -9.65 9.72
C ALA A 286 -53.54 -9.44 8.76
N ASP A 287 -53.67 -8.36 8.01
CA ASP A 287 -52.84 -7.91 6.91
C ASP A 287 -51.38 -7.55 7.29
N SER A 288 -50.56 -7.44 6.26
CA SER A 288 -49.11 -7.28 6.19
C SER A 288 -48.54 -5.93 6.71
N ALA A 289 -49.16 -5.32 7.70
CA ALA A 289 -48.67 -4.10 8.36
C ALA A 289 -48.50 -4.31 9.88
N SER A 290 -47.76 -5.34 10.29
CA SER A 290 -47.51 -5.60 11.72
C SER A 290 -46.22 -6.39 12.00
N ALA A 291 -45.13 -6.15 11.26
CA ALA A 291 -43.85 -6.80 11.60
C ALA A 291 -43.20 -6.14 12.85
N SER A 292 -43.41 -4.84 13.07
CA SER A 292 -42.81 -4.13 14.22
C SER A 292 -43.59 -4.33 15.52
N SER A 293 -44.93 -4.45 15.44
CA SER A 293 -45.79 -4.70 16.61
C SER A 293 -45.75 -6.17 17.04
N ALA A 294 -45.64 -7.11 16.09
CA ALA A 294 -45.46 -8.53 16.42
C ALA A 294 -44.14 -8.82 17.14
N VAL A 295 -43.06 -8.07 16.88
CA VAL A 295 -41.77 -8.24 17.59
C VAL A 295 -41.83 -7.69 19.00
N GLU A 296 -42.51 -6.56 19.24
CA GLU A 296 -42.73 -6.05 20.60
C GLU A 296 -43.68 -6.95 21.40
N SER A 297 -44.73 -7.48 20.76
CA SER A 297 -45.64 -8.43 21.39
C SER A 297 -44.98 -9.79 21.68
N LEU A 298 -44.04 -10.25 20.84
CA LEU A 298 -43.24 -11.45 21.13
C LEU A 298 -42.24 -11.23 22.29
N LEU A 299 -41.70 -10.02 22.41
CA LEU A 299 -40.79 -9.65 23.50
C LEU A 299 -41.53 -9.58 24.84
N ASP A 300 -42.73 -8.98 24.86
CA ASP A 300 -43.59 -8.94 26.05
C ASP A 300 -44.15 -10.33 26.40
N ALA A 301 -44.53 -11.15 25.42
CA ALA A 301 -44.95 -12.54 25.68
C ALA A 301 -43.79 -13.44 26.18
N SER A 302 -42.53 -13.13 25.85
CA SER A 302 -41.37 -13.85 26.41
C SER A 302 -41.06 -13.44 27.86
N ARG A 303 -41.46 -12.22 28.25
CA ARG A 303 -41.24 -11.65 29.58
C ARG A 303 -42.06 -12.36 30.66
N ASP A 304 -43.22 -12.87 30.28
CA ASP A 304 -44.13 -13.58 31.19
C ASP A 304 -43.92 -15.10 31.24
N ASN A 305 -43.21 -15.70 30.26
CA ASN A 305 -43.11 -17.15 30.13
C ASN A 305 -41.69 -17.74 30.33
N TYR A 306 -40.64 -16.92 30.39
CA TYR A 306 -39.28 -17.39 30.66
C TYR A 306 -38.58 -16.50 31.71
N GLY A 307 -38.91 -16.73 32.98
CA GLY A 307 -38.31 -16.06 34.14
C GLY A 307 -36.86 -16.44 34.45
N PHE A 308 -35.98 -16.60 33.45
CA PHE A 308 -34.59 -17.05 33.67
C PHE A 308 -33.52 -16.45 32.76
N TYR A 309 -33.73 -15.25 32.21
CA TYR A 309 -32.63 -14.46 31.65
C TYR A 309 -32.49 -13.16 32.42
N SER A 310 -31.32 -12.94 33.03
CA SER A 310 -31.05 -11.72 33.79
C SER A 310 -31.17 -10.50 32.85
N ALA A 311 -31.64 -9.38 33.38
CA ALA A 311 -31.74 -8.12 32.64
C ALA A 311 -30.40 -7.71 31.99
N ASP A 312 -29.27 -8.18 32.52
CA ASP A 312 -27.93 -7.94 31.98
C ASP A 312 -27.68 -8.67 30.66
N PHE A 313 -28.33 -9.82 30.43
CA PHE A 313 -28.21 -10.59 29.19
C PHE A 313 -28.92 -9.89 28.03
N LEU A 314 -30.12 -9.35 28.29
CA LEU A 314 -30.89 -8.57 27.29
C LEU A 314 -30.27 -7.19 27.03
N SER A 315 -29.68 -6.57 28.06
CA SER A 315 -28.89 -5.33 27.91
C SER A 315 -27.62 -5.56 27.08
N SER A 316 -26.93 -6.69 27.28
CA SER A 316 -25.76 -7.07 26.47
C SER A 316 -26.13 -7.33 25.01
N LEU A 317 -27.25 -8.02 24.74
CA LEU A 317 -27.69 -8.28 23.36
C LEU A 317 -28.07 -6.98 22.62
N THR A 318 -28.81 -6.08 23.26
CA THR A 318 -29.16 -4.78 22.65
C THR A 318 -27.93 -3.90 22.41
N PHE A 319 -26.93 -3.94 23.30
CA PHE A 319 -25.64 -3.29 23.10
C PHE A 319 -24.84 -3.89 21.92
N ILE A 320 -24.82 -5.22 21.79
CA ILE A 320 -24.14 -5.92 20.69
C ILE A 320 -24.81 -5.60 19.34
N PHE A 321 -26.14 -5.67 19.26
CA PHE A 321 -26.87 -5.34 18.03
C PHE A 321 -26.79 -3.85 17.66
N GLY A 322 -26.79 -2.95 18.65
CA GLY A 322 -26.57 -1.52 18.43
C GLY A 322 -25.18 -1.21 17.86
N ASN A 323 -24.15 -1.90 18.35
CA ASN A 323 -22.78 -1.76 17.85
C ASN A 323 -22.59 -2.42 16.48
N LEU A 324 -23.20 -3.58 16.22
CA LEU A 324 -23.19 -4.20 14.88
C LEU A 324 -23.85 -3.29 13.85
N ARG A 325 -24.97 -2.64 14.19
CA ARG A 325 -25.65 -1.71 13.28
C ARG A 325 -24.81 -0.47 12.97
N ARG A 326 -24.06 0.05 13.95
CA ARG A 326 -23.09 1.16 13.75
C ARG A 326 -21.88 0.72 12.92
N LEU A 327 -21.37 -0.50 13.12
CA LEU A 327 -20.29 -1.08 12.32
C LEU A 327 -20.71 -1.32 10.87
N CYS A 328 -21.90 -1.87 10.63
CA CYS A 328 -22.44 -2.06 9.28
C CYS A 328 -22.72 -0.73 8.56
N SER A 329 -23.16 0.31 9.29
CA SER A 329 -23.34 1.66 8.74
C SER A 329 -22.02 2.34 8.36
N LEU A 330 -20.91 2.00 9.02
CA LEU A 330 -19.57 2.47 8.66
C LEU A 330 -18.97 1.66 7.51
N TYR A 331 -19.28 0.37 7.42
CA TYR A 331 -18.79 -0.53 6.37
C TYR A 331 -19.36 -0.22 4.97
N HIS A 332 -20.55 0.39 4.89
CA HIS A 332 -21.16 0.74 3.61
C HIS A 332 -20.62 2.04 2.97
N ARG A 333 -19.72 2.76 3.66
CA ARG A 333 -18.97 3.90 3.10
C ARG A 333 -17.52 3.51 2.90
N ASN A 334 -17.24 2.94 1.74
CA ASN A 334 -15.92 2.65 1.14
C ASN A 334 -14.75 3.44 1.76
N VAL A 335 -13.93 2.77 2.57
CA VAL A 335 -12.47 2.66 2.39
C VAL A 335 -12.07 1.32 3.00
N LEU A 336 -11.41 0.47 2.21
CA LEU A 336 -10.52 -0.57 2.73
C LEU A 336 -9.61 0.11 3.76
N PHE A 337 -9.88 -0.06 5.05
CA PHE A 337 -8.88 0.22 6.06
C PHE A 337 -7.84 -0.89 5.93
N ASP A 338 -6.98 -0.77 4.93
CA ASP A 338 -5.59 -1.09 5.16
C ASP A 338 -5.25 -0.34 6.45
N PHE A 339 -5.08 -1.08 7.53
CA PHE A 339 -4.39 -0.54 8.70
C PHE A 339 -2.98 -0.27 8.21
N ILE A 340 -2.78 0.91 7.62
CA ILE A 340 -1.48 1.46 7.29
C ILE A 340 -0.85 1.77 8.65
N ILE A 341 -0.27 0.74 9.27
CA ILE A 341 0.51 0.92 10.47
C ILE A 341 1.87 1.38 9.98
N LEU A 342 2.09 2.66 10.12
CA LEU A 342 3.36 3.27 9.80
C LEU A 342 4.32 3.04 10.93
N PHE A 343 5.47 2.45 10.64
CA PHE A 343 6.49 2.21 11.64
C PHE A 343 7.72 3.06 11.37
N ASN A 344 8.23 3.65 12.46
CA ASN A 344 9.58 4.19 12.49
C ASN A 344 10.48 3.14 13.12
N VAL A 345 11.41 2.61 12.33
CA VAL A 345 12.31 1.55 12.77
C VAL A 345 13.39 2.19 13.63
N LYS A 346 13.23 2.14 14.95
CA LYS A 346 14.24 2.63 15.89
C LYS A 346 15.21 1.49 16.19
N VAL A 347 16.44 1.66 15.74
CA VAL A 347 17.54 0.76 16.11
C VAL A 347 17.91 1.06 17.56
N ASN A 348 17.77 0.06 18.44
CA ASN A 348 18.18 0.18 19.84
C ASN A 348 19.71 0.09 19.90
N GLN A 349 20.40 1.17 19.54
CA GLN A 349 21.81 1.31 19.86
C GLN A 349 21.88 1.62 21.35
N ASN A 350 22.29 0.65 22.16
CA ASN A 350 22.54 0.86 23.58
C ASN A 350 23.93 1.51 23.71
N PRO A 351 24.05 2.83 23.98
CA PRO A 351 25.35 3.50 23.99
C PRO A 351 26.22 3.09 25.18
N ASP A 352 25.64 2.52 26.24
CA ASP A 352 26.31 2.34 27.53
C ASP A 352 27.21 1.10 27.64
N ARG A 353 27.36 0.31 26.56
CA ARG A 353 28.17 -0.93 26.58
C ARG A 353 29.51 -0.86 25.84
N LEU A 354 29.88 0.28 25.26
CA LEU A 354 31.19 0.44 24.58
C LEU A 354 32.32 0.93 25.50
N SER A 355 32.08 1.14 26.80
CA SER A 355 33.09 1.71 27.72
C SER A 355 33.83 0.68 28.61
N SER A 356 33.42 -0.59 28.67
CA SER A 356 33.95 -1.54 29.68
C SER A 356 34.91 -2.62 29.20
N SER A 357 35.38 -2.60 27.94
CA SER A 357 36.25 -3.68 27.41
C SER A 357 37.70 -3.29 27.09
N GLN A 358 38.24 -2.20 27.65
CA GLN A 358 39.65 -1.81 27.41
C GLN A 358 40.64 -2.13 28.55
N HIS A 359 40.25 -2.87 29.59
CA HIS A 359 41.17 -3.18 30.69
C HIS A 359 41.16 -4.66 31.10
N LEU A 360 41.69 -5.54 30.24
CA LEU A 360 42.39 -6.76 30.66
C LEU A 360 42.93 -7.51 29.44
N LEU A 361 44.24 -7.41 29.19
CA LEU A 361 45.14 -8.46 28.68
C LEU A 361 46.48 -7.83 28.31
N HIS A 362 47.35 -7.77 29.31
CA HIS A 362 48.80 -7.79 29.10
C HIS A 362 49.28 -9.08 29.75
N GLN A 363 49.49 -10.12 28.95
CA GLN A 363 50.33 -11.23 29.34
C GLN A 363 51.06 -11.73 28.10
N ASP A 364 52.37 -11.52 28.18
CA ASP A 364 53.38 -11.90 27.22
C ASP A 364 53.39 -13.41 26.97
N HIS A 365 53.48 -13.82 25.71
CA HIS A 365 54.23 -15.00 25.33
C HIS A 365 54.94 -14.77 23.99
N HIS A 366 56.26 -14.62 24.08
CA HIS A 366 57.21 -14.83 23.02
C HIS A 366 57.16 -16.29 22.52
N THR A 367 57.00 -16.50 21.21
CA THR A 367 57.74 -17.55 20.47
C THR A 367 57.69 -17.30 18.96
N SER A 368 58.90 -17.18 18.39
CA SER A 368 59.46 -17.24 17.04
C SER A 368 58.58 -17.37 15.76
N PRO A 369 59.04 -16.78 14.63
CA PRO A 369 58.37 -16.85 13.32
C PRO A 369 58.84 -18.06 12.50
N THR A 370 57.90 -18.85 12.00
CA THR A 370 58.15 -19.84 10.94
C THR A 370 57.81 -19.20 9.60
N ALA A 371 58.86 -19.01 8.78
CA ALA A 371 58.74 -18.60 7.39
C ALA A 371 57.97 -19.65 6.59
N ILE A 372 56.90 -19.24 5.91
CA ILE A 372 56.22 -20.06 4.90
C ILE A 372 56.32 -19.35 3.55
N SER A 373 56.96 -20.09 2.65
CA SER A 373 57.26 -19.81 1.26
C SER A 373 55.99 -19.51 0.43
N LEU A 374 56.01 -18.40 -0.30
CA LEU A 374 55.05 -18.06 -1.34
C LEU A 374 55.37 -18.86 -2.61
N SER A 375 54.40 -19.65 -3.08
CA SER A 375 54.37 -20.19 -4.43
C SER A 375 53.17 -19.59 -5.19
N PRO A 376 53.32 -19.22 -6.47
CA PRO A 376 52.27 -18.52 -7.22
C PRO A 376 51.20 -19.50 -7.77
N PRO A 377 49.92 -19.10 -7.85
CA PRO A 377 48.93 -19.90 -8.56
C PRO A 377 49.05 -19.70 -10.07
N ALA A 378 49.17 -20.84 -10.78
CA ALA A 378 49.12 -20.94 -12.23
C ALA A 378 47.73 -20.57 -12.76
N SER A 379 47.68 -19.71 -13.77
CA SER A 379 46.55 -19.63 -14.71
C SER A 379 46.51 -20.88 -15.58
N PRO A 380 45.30 -21.35 -15.94
CA PRO A 380 45.11 -21.64 -17.36
C PRO A 380 43.70 -21.32 -17.91
N PHE A 381 43.73 -20.74 -19.10
CA PHE A 381 42.86 -21.02 -20.26
C PHE A 381 41.35 -20.78 -20.18
N SER A 382 40.95 -19.68 -20.84
CA SER A 382 39.73 -19.59 -21.63
C SER A 382 40.06 -19.97 -23.09
N PRO A 383 39.22 -20.74 -23.80
CA PRO A 383 38.79 -20.24 -25.10
C PRO A 383 37.33 -20.56 -25.54
N HIS A 384 36.76 -19.52 -26.13
CA HIS A 384 35.89 -19.43 -27.31
C HIS A 384 34.35 -19.66 -27.26
N PRO A 385 33.60 -18.84 -28.04
CA PRO A 385 32.14 -18.78 -28.06
C PRO A 385 31.55 -19.69 -29.16
N LYS A 386 30.40 -20.31 -28.86
CA LYS A 386 29.58 -21.01 -29.87
C LYS A 386 28.35 -20.18 -30.23
N THR A 387 28.44 -19.62 -31.43
CA THR A 387 27.49 -19.71 -32.55
C THR A 387 25.99 -19.51 -32.31
N ILE A 388 25.55 -18.43 -32.93
CA ILE A 388 24.20 -18.01 -33.35
C ILE A 388 23.40 -19.17 -33.99
N GLY A 389 22.19 -19.39 -33.48
CA GLY A 389 21.16 -20.28 -34.03
C GLY A 389 19.88 -19.50 -34.35
N LYS A 390 19.53 -19.48 -35.63
CA LYS A 390 18.45 -18.76 -36.30
C LYS A 390 17.05 -19.08 -35.76
N THR A 391 16.22 -18.05 -35.64
CA THR A 391 14.75 -18.12 -35.64
C THR A 391 14.23 -18.39 -37.06
N GLU A 392 13.43 -19.45 -37.21
CA GLU A 392 12.52 -19.64 -38.34
C GLU A 392 11.09 -19.33 -37.88
N TYR A 393 10.44 -18.41 -38.59
CA TYR A 393 9.00 -18.22 -38.59
C TYR A 393 8.38 -19.25 -39.54
N LYS A 394 7.30 -19.91 -39.11
CA LYS A 394 6.38 -20.61 -40.00
C LYS A 394 5.03 -19.88 -40.00
N THR A 395 4.56 -19.71 -41.23
CA THR A 395 3.32 -19.14 -41.76
C THR A 395 2.05 -19.59 -41.07
#